data_AF-A5FDH5-F1
#
_entry.id   AF-A5FDH5-F1
#
_cell.length_a   1.000
_cell.length_b   1.000
_cell.length_c   1.000
_cell.angle_alpha   90.00
_cell.angle_beta   90.00
_cell.angle_gamma   90.00
#
_symmetry.space_group_name_H-M   'P 1'
#
loop_
_entity.id
_entity.type
_entity.pdbx_description
1 polymer ?
#
loop_
_entity_poly.entity_id
_entity_poly.type
_entity_poly.pdbx_seq_one_letter_code
_entity_poly.pdbx_strand_id
1 'polypeptide(L)'
;MKTEEVNDYKQGKVSLLIDYLKKNKKKIDNYNNQLETNGAFVYVLSNSEVVLLPGNLSSYENGLIIKNEEVLKKMIKNDYFPVNVVDFYQYEIYKDKLMNLPDHVNENITNLERDLDIEILHRAKYDEVFFKVFNEAIKKIDFKKNKDKYTLSLSILLGEIIIKNKGGYWQITKEYGTYNPYYVPSVVLNESKIELAVMEKIMSDLEQPQFFDLKYSYNYLTDPRFNMQLNPSAQKLYQDIKKERFGNFHRGNINL
;
A
#
# COMPACT_ATOMS: atom_id res chain seq x y z
N MET A 1 21.62 31.67 -3.50
CA MET A 1 22.56 30.65 -4.02
C MET A 1 22.04 30.18 -5.36
N LYS A 2 22.87 30.23 -6.42
CA LYS A 2 22.53 29.67 -7.73
C LYS A 2 22.51 28.14 -7.58
N THR A 3 21.35 27.52 -7.72
CA THR A 3 21.21 26.07 -7.84
C THR A 3 21.80 25.66 -9.18
N GLU A 4 22.99 25.06 -9.16
CA GLU A 4 23.43 24.21 -10.27
C GLU A 4 22.38 23.11 -10.44
N GLU A 5 21.79 23.01 -11.63
CA GLU A 5 21.02 21.83 -12.01
C GLU A 5 22.00 20.65 -12.13
N VAL A 6 22.25 19.99 -10.99
CA VAL A 6 22.99 18.74 -10.99
C VAL A 6 22.01 17.65 -11.43
N ASN A 7 22.05 17.28 -12.71
CA ASN A 7 21.35 16.09 -13.22
C ASN A 7 22.06 14.83 -12.68
N ASP A 8 21.81 14.53 -11.40
CA ASP A 8 22.40 13.40 -10.67
C ASP A 8 21.86 12.04 -11.15
N TYR A 9 20.74 12.04 -11.88
CA TYR A 9 20.12 10.84 -12.41
C TYR A 9 19.25 11.16 -13.64
N LYS A 10 18.90 10.10 -14.37
CA LYS A 10 17.93 10.10 -15.46
C LYS A 10 17.06 8.85 -15.38
N GLN A 11 15.75 9.03 -15.41
CA GLN A 11 14.82 7.92 -15.54
C GLN A 11 14.73 7.45 -17.01
N GLY A 12 14.58 6.15 -17.22
CA GLY A 12 14.34 5.57 -18.53
C GLY A 12 13.50 4.30 -18.45
N LYS A 13 12.88 3.93 -19.59
CA LYS A 13 12.19 2.65 -19.70
C LYS A 13 13.18 1.50 -19.56
N VAL A 14 12.80 0.43 -18.87
CA VAL A 14 13.64 -0.77 -18.63
C VAL A 14 14.23 -1.30 -19.93
N SER A 15 13.46 -1.37 -21.02
CA SER A 15 13.96 -1.80 -22.33
C SER A 15 15.11 -0.94 -22.86
N LEU A 16 15.00 0.39 -22.73
CA LEU A 16 16.03 1.34 -23.15
C LEU A 16 17.28 1.26 -22.25
N LEU A 17 17.08 1.03 -20.95
CA LEU A 17 18.18 0.84 -20.01
C LEU A 17 18.93 -0.48 -20.26
N ILE A 18 18.20 -1.53 -20.62
CA ILE A 18 18.81 -2.80 -21.06
C ILE A 18 19.66 -2.58 -22.31
N ASP A 19 19.17 -1.82 -23.30
CA ASP A 19 19.97 -1.51 -24.49
C ASP A 19 21.16 -0.61 -24.15
N TYR A 20 21.03 0.26 -23.15
CA TYR A 20 22.14 1.05 -22.61
C TYR A 20 23.22 0.16 -21.96
N LEU A 21 22.83 -0.84 -21.18
CA LEU A 21 23.75 -1.84 -20.60
C LEU A 21 24.50 -2.59 -21.71
N LYS A 22 23.80 -3.07 -22.74
CA LYS A 22 24.41 -3.79 -23.87
C LYS A 22 25.45 -2.93 -24.59
N LYS A 23 25.15 -1.65 -24.86
CA LYS A 23 26.10 -0.69 -25.46
C LYS A 23 27.36 -0.52 -24.61
N ASN A 24 27.21 -0.60 -23.29
CA ASN A 24 28.31 -0.56 -22.32
C ASN A 24 28.91 -1.95 -22.01
N LYS A 25 28.68 -2.94 -22.87
CA LYS A 25 29.21 -4.32 -22.77
C LYS A 25 28.86 -5.02 -21.45
N LYS A 26 27.74 -4.63 -20.81
CA LYS A 26 27.18 -5.29 -19.63
C LYS A 26 26.01 -6.19 -20.04
N LYS A 27 25.96 -7.39 -19.47
CA LYS A 27 24.83 -8.30 -19.59
C LYS A 27 23.87 -8.11 -18.42
N ILE A 28 22.60 -8.41 -18.63
CA ILE A 28 21.53 -8.27 -17.63
C ILE A 28 21.75 -9.22 -16.44
N ASP A 29 22.26 -10.42 -16.68
CA ASP A 29 22.55 -11.42 -15.64
C ASP A 29 23.83 -11.14 -14.85
N ASN A 30 24.61 -10.13 -15.24
CA ASN A 30 25.90 -9.78 -14.63
C ASN A 30 25.82 -8.42 -13.91
N TYR A 31 24.93 -8.32 -12.94
CA TYR A 31 24.80 -7.18 -12.04
C TYR A 31 25.90 -7.19 -10.97
N ASN A 32 26.24 -6.01 -10.44
CA ASN A 32 27.26 -5.85 -9.40
C ASN A 32 26.74 -6.26 -8.03
N ASN A 33 25.51 -5.88 -7.70
CA ASN A 33 24.81 -6.29 -6.49
C ASN A 33 23.30 -6.11 -6.66
N GLN A 34 22.55 -6.68 -5.72
CA GLN A 34 21.11 -6.46 -5.57
C GLN A 34 20.87 -5.68 -4.28
N LEU A 35 19.94 -4.73 -4.28
CA LEU A 35 19.55 -4.01 -3.08
C LEU A 35 18.70 -4.93 -2.18
N GLU A 36 19.05 -5.02 -0.90
CA GLU A 36 18.35 -5.87 0.08
C GLU A 36 16.89 -5.42 0.31
N THR A 37 16.62 -4.12 0.15
CA THR A 37 15.32 -3.52 0.49
C THR A 37 14.24 -3.81 -0.55
N ASN A 38 14.51 -3.50 -1.82
CA ASN A 38 13.54 -3.54 -2.92
C ASN A 38 13.92 -4.53 -4.04
N GLY A 39 15.02 -5.27 -3.86
CA GLY A 39 15.49 -6.27 -4.83
C GLY A 39 15.98 -5.67 -6.15
N ALA A 40 16.19 -4.36 -6.25
CA ALA A 40 16.65 -3.72 -7.48
C ALA A 40 18.09 -4.15 -7.83
N PHE A 41 18.35 -4.37 -9.12
CA PHE A 41 19.65 -4.75 -9.65
C PHE A 41 20.51 -3.53 -9.95
N VAL A 42 21.74 -3.52 -9.44
CA VAL A 42 22.70 -2.44 -9.60
C VAL A 42 23.78 -2.85 -10.60
N TYR A 43 24.03 -2.02 -11.62
CA TYR A 43 25.09 -2.23 -12.60
C TYR A 43 26.03 -1.02 -12.62
N VAL A 44 27.27 -1.21 -12.20
CA VAL A 44 28.31 -0.18 -12.28
C VAL A 44 29.02 -0.32 -13.63
N LEU A 45 28.98 0.77 -14.40
CA LEU A 45 29.56 0.86 -15.73
C LEU A 45 31.00 1.36 -15.68
N SER A 46 31.78 1.11 -16.74
CA SER A 46 33.19 1.53 -16.81
C SER A 46 33.38 3.05 -16.83
N ASN A 47 32.34 3.81 -17.21
CA ASN A 47 32.32 5.27 -17.16
C ASN A 47 31.89 5.82 -15.78
N SER A 48 31.83 4.97 -14.75
CA SER A 48 31.38 5.26 -13.39
C SER A 48 29.87 5.47 -13.20
N GLU A 49 29.08 5.53 -14.27
CA GLU A 49 27.62 5.58 -14.14
C GLU A 49 27.07 4.28 -13.57
N VAL A 50 25.91 4.37 -12.94
CA VAL A 50 25.21 3.24 -12.36
C VAL A 50 23.84 3.11 -12.98
N VAL A 51 23.52 1.94 -13.53
CA VAL A 51 22.16 1.63 -13.96
C VAL A 51 21.47 0.86 -12.83
N LEU A 52 20.27 1.32 -12.46
CA LEU A 52 19.40 0.65 -11.50
C LEU A 52 18.17 0.12 -12.23
N LEU A 53 17.99 -1.19 -12.20
CA LEU A 53 16.82 -1.88 -12.77
C LEU A 53 15.97 -2.50 -11.66
N PRO A 54 14.65 -2.65 -11.86
CA PRO A 54 13.77 -3.20 -10.83
C PRO A 54 14.02 -4.70 -10.66
N GLY A 55 13.74 -5.24 -9.46
CA GLY A 55 13.91 -6.67 -9.17
C GLY A 55 13.03 -7.60 -10.00
N ASN A 56 11.92 -7.07 -10.55
CA ASN A 56 11.05 -7.78 -11.49
C ASN A 56 10.97 -7.05 -12.83
N LEU A 57 11.78 -7.49 -13.80
CA LEU A 57 11.89 -6.84 -15.10
C LEU A 57 10.63 -6.95 -15.98
N SER A 58 9.73 -7.89 -15.70
CA SER A 58 8.51 -8.09 -16.51
C SER A 58 7.32 -7.24 -16.04
N SER A 59 7.33 -6.79 -14.78
CA SER A 59 6.22 -6.07 -14.17
C SER A 59 6.43 -4.56 -14.07
N TYR A 60 7.62 -4.04 -14.37
CA TYR A 60 7.94 -2.64 -14.14
C TYR A 60 8.53 -1.96 -15.36
N GLU A 61 8.01 -0.77 -15.66
CA GLU A 61 8.36 -0.08 -16.89
C GLU A 61 9.64 0.75 -16.80
N ASN A 62 10.04 1.20 -15.59
CA ASN A 62 11.07 2.23 -15.43
C ASN A 62 12.23 1.83 -14.50
N GLY A 63 13.39 2.43 -14.74
CA GLY A 63 14.57 2.40 -13.88
C GLY A 63 15.39 3.68 -14.00
N LEU A 64 16.62 3.67 -13.47
CA LEU A 64 17.49 4.86 -13.42
C LEU A 64 18.84 4.62 -14.09
N ILE A 65 19.36 5.67 -14.72
CA ILE A 65 20.80 5.89 -14.91
C ILE A 65 21.19 6.93 -13.88
N ILE A 66 22.15 6.61 -13.02
CA ILE A 66 22.61 7.41 -11.91
C ILE A 66 24.06 7.81 -12.23
N LYS A 67 24.40 9.07 -11.96
CA LYS A 67 25.69 9.65 -12.34
C LYS A 67 26.89 8.84 -11.83
N ASN A 68 26.84 8.36 -10.59
CA ASN A 68 27.87 7.53 -9.98
C ASN A 68 27.38 6.83 -8.70
N GLU A 69 28.25 5.98 -8.13
CA GLU A 69 28.00 5.25 -6.90
C GLU A 69 27.80 6.15 -5.67
N GLU A 70 28.38 7.36 -5.63
CA GLU A 70 28.18 8.29 -4.51
C GLU A 70 26.74 8.81 -4.47
N VAL A 71 26.17 9.11 -5.63
CA VAL A 71 24.76 9.49 -5.76
C VAL A 71 23.86 8.31 -5.37
N LEU A 72 24.17 7.09 -5.83
CA LEU A 72 23.42 5.91 -5.41
C LEU A 72 23.45 5.71 -3.88
N LYS A 73 24.62 5.85 -3.24
CA LYS A 73 24.74 5.74 -1.78
C LYS A 73 23.88 6.77 -1.05
N LYS A 74 23.77 8.00 -1.57
CA LYS A 74 22.85 9.02 -1.02
C LYS A 74 21.39 8.60 -1.17
N MET A 75 21.00 8.06 -2.32
CA MET A 75 19.63 7.55 -2.54
C MET A 75 19.27 6.41 -1.59
N ILE A 76 20.18 5.44 -1.42
CA ILE A 76 20.00 4.32 -0.47
C ILE A 76 19.89 4.84 0.97
N LYS A 77 20.77 5.77 1.37
CA LYS A 77 20.75 6.36 2.71
C LYS A 77 19.45 7.13 2.99
N ASN A 78 18.94 7.83 1.99
CA ASN A 78 17.68 8.59 2.09
C ASN A 78 16.45 7.71 1.87
N ASP A 79 16.64 6.43 1.53
CA ASP A 79 15.58 5.47 1.24
C ASP A 79 14.56 5.97 0.21
N TYR A 80 15.07 6.65 -0.81
CA TYR A 80 14.27 7.29 -1.85
C TYR A 80 14.95 7.21 -3.22
N PHE A 81 14.19 6.75 -4.20
CA PHE A 81 14.55 6.62 -5.60
C PHE A 81 13.51 7.38 -6.45
N PRO A 82 13.95 8.36 -7.25
CA PRO A 82 13.06 9.20 -8.05
C PRO A 82 12.60 8.50 -9.33
N VAL A 83 11.85 7.40 -9.18
CA VAL A 83 11.27 6.63 -10.29
C VAL A 83 9.77 6.81 -10.28
N ASN A 84 9.21 7.28 -11.39
CA ASN A 84 7.77 7.25 -11.60
C ASN A 84 7.32 5.80 -11.81
N VAL A 85 6.60 5.26 -10.82
CA VAL A 85 5.94 3.96 -10.91
C VAL A 85 4.52 4.19 -11.45
N VAL A 86 4.09 3.34 -12.38
CA VAL A 86 2.76 3.47 -13.02
C VAL A 86 1.68 2.79 -12.17
N ASP A 87 2.04 1.68 -11.50
CA ASP A 87 1.18 0.97 -10.57
C ASP A 87 1.58 1.31 -9.13
N PHE A 88 0.79 2.16 -8.49
CA PHE A 88 0.93 2.44 -7.06
C PHE A 88 0.15 1.42 -6.26
N TYR A 89 0.77 0.80 -5.25
CA TYR A 89 -0.02 0.26 -4.16
C TYR A 89 -0.81 1.40 -3.52
N GLN A 90 -2.09 1.21 -3.16
CA GLN A 90 -2.88 2.31 -2.58
C GLN A 90 -2.24 2.89 -1.31
N TYR A 91 -1.42 2.12 -0.59
CA TYR A 91 -0.59 2.59 0.52
C TYR A 91 0.43 3.66 0.13
N GLU A 92 0.96 3.62 -1.09
CA GLU A 92 1.91 4.62 -1.60
C GLU A 92 1.25 6.00 -1.77
N ILE A 93 -0.06 6.04 -2.08
CA ILE A 93 -0.84 7.28 -2.21
C ILE A 93 -0.90 8.03 -0.87
N TYR A 94 -0.98 7.29 0.24
CA TYR A 94 -1.13 7.87 1.58
C TYR A 94 0.18 7.82 2.40
N LYS A 95 1.32 7.53 1.76
CA LYS A 95 2.61 7.29 2.43
C LYS A 95 2.93 8.30 3.53
N ASP A 96 2.82 9.60 3.23
CA ASP A 96 3.19 10.66 4.18
C ASP A 96 2.28 10.67 5.41
N LYS A 97 0.98 10.43 5.21
CA LYS A 97 0.01 10.33 6.30
C LYS A 97 0.17 9.05 7.10
N LEU A 98 0.47 7.93 6.45
CA LEU A 98 0.62 6.63 7.10
C LEU A 98 1.90 6.53 7.92
N MET A 99 2.98 7.17 7.47
CA MET A 99 4.24 7.25 8.22
C MET A 99 4.06 7.87 9.60
N ASN A 100 3.18 8.87 9.71
CA ASN A 100 2.85 9.57 10.95
C ASN A 100 1.36 9.39 11.31
N LEU A 101 0.83 8.18 11.11
CA LEU A 101 -0.62 7.93 11.26
C LEU A 101 -1.21 8.50 12.57
N PRO A 102 -0.60 8.32 13.76
CA PRO A 102 -1.15 8.83 15.01
C PRO A 102 -1.45 10.35 14.99
N ASP A 103 -0.60 11.14 14.33
CA ASP A 103 -0.74 12.59 14.25
C ASP A 103 -1.92 13.01 13.36
N HIS A 104 -2.35 12.13 12.47
CA HIS A 104 -3.40 12.38 11.50
C HIS A 104 -4.75 11.73 11.86
N VAL A 105 -4.84 10.94 12.94
CA VAL A 105 -6.10 10.25 13.32
C VAL A 105 -7.24 11.25 13.53
N ASN A 106 -7.03 12.23 14.42
CA ASN A 106 -8.06 13.20 14.78
C ASN A 106 -8.47 14.06 13.59
N GLU A 107 -7.51 14.46 12.75
CA GLU A 107 -7.78 15.26 11.54
C GLU A 107 -8.70 14.50 10.57
N ASN A 108 -8.40 13.23 10.29
CA ASN A 108 -9.20 12.43 9.36
C ASN A 108 -10.59 12.13 9.91
N ILE A 109 -10.73 11.85 11.21
CA ILE A 109 -12.03 11.62 11.85
C ILE A 109 -12.86 12.91 11.87
N THR A 110 -12.27 14.06 12.20
CA THR A 110 -12.96 15.36 12.21
C THR A 110 -13.48 15.74 10.82
N ASN A 111 -12.68 15.49 9.78
CA ASN A 111 -13.10 15.71 8.40
C ASN A 111 -14.27 14.79 8.01
N LEU A 112 -14.24 13.52 8.42
CA LEU A 112 -15.32 12.56 8.16
C LEU A 112 -16.61 12.93 8.91
N GLU A 113 -16.49 13.34 10.17
CA GLU A 113 -17.59 13.83 11.01
C GLU A 113 -18.27 15.04 10.36
N ARG A 114 -17.51 16.02 9.88
CA ARG A 114 -18.05 17.18 9.14
C ARG A 114 -18.74 16.78 7.85
N ASP A 115 -18.14 15.88 7.07
CA ASP A 115 -18.67 15.49 5.76
C ASP A 115 -19.97 14.66 5.88
N LEU A 116 -20.11 13.91 6.97
CA LEU A 116 -21.27 13.04 7.22
C LEU A 116 -22.34 13.67 8.12
N ASP A 117 -22.00 14.79 8.80
CA ASP A 117 -22.85 15.47 9.79
C ASP A 117 -23.30 14.54 10.92
N ILE A 118 -22.33 13.82 11.51
CA ILE A 118 -22.54 12.88 12.63
C ILE A 118 -21.40 12.99 13.64
N GLU A 119 -21.70 12.90 14.93
CA GLU A 119 -20.68 12.87 15.98
C GLU A 119 -19.91 11.53 15.97
N ILE A 120 -18.57 11.60 15.85
CA ILE A 120 -17.66 10.45 15.80
C ILE A 120 -16.55 10.57 16.84
N LEU A 121 -15.82 11.68 16.89
CA LEU A 121 -14.57 11.80 17.65
C LEU A 121 -14.78 11.70 19.16
N HIS A 122 -15.81 12.39 19.66
CA HIS A 122 -16.07 12.55 21.09
C HIS A 122 -16.92 11.44 21.71
N ARG A 123 -17.35 10.45 20.92
CA ARG A 123 -18.18 9.35 21.42
C ARG A 123 -17.42 8.51 22.44
N ALA A 124 -18.01 8.22 23.60
CA ALA A 124 -17.40 7.34 24.59
C ALA A 124 -17.25 5.87 24.13
N LYS A 125 -18.16 5.40 23.27
CA LYS A 125 -18.17 4.05 22.68
C LYS A 125 -18.83 4.06 21.31
N TYR A 126 -18.53 3.05 20.49
CA TYR A 126 -19.17 2.83 19.19
C TYR A 126 -20.10 1.62 19.27
N ASP A 127 -21.40 1.90 19.41
CA ASP A 127 -22.46 0.91 19.59
C ASP A 127 -23.34 0.73 18.35
N GLU A 128 -24.36 -0.12 18.47
CA GLU A 128 -25.34 -0.39 17.42
C GLU A 128 -26.01 0.87 16.85
N VAL A 129 -26.25 1.86 17.70
CA VAL A 129 -26.87 3.13 17.30
C VAL A 129 -25.91 3.92 16.43
N PHE A 130 -24.63 4.01 16.84
CA PHE A 130 -23.59 4.63 16.02
C PHE A 130 -23.50 3.98 14.64
N PHE A 131 -23.38 2.65 14.57
CA PHE A 131 -23.23 1.95 13.29
C PHE A 131 -24.42 2.19 12.35
N LYS A 132 -25.64 2.16 12.90
CA LYS A 132 -26.85 2.44 12.11
C LYS A 132 -26.83 3.87 11.55
N VAL A 133 -26.55 4.86 12.39
CA VAL A 133 -26.51 6.28 11.97
C VAL A 133 -25.40 6.51 10.95
N PHE A 134 -24.21 5.96 11.19
CA PHE A 134 -23.08 6.05 10.28
C PHE A 134 -23.39 5.45 8.91
N ASN A 135 -23.93 4.23 8.88
CA ASN A 135 -24.24 3.53 7.64
C ASN A 135 -25.36 4.22 6.83
N GLU A 136 -26.29 4.93 7.48
CA GLU A 136 -27.26 5.76 6.77
C GLU A 136 -26.64 7.05 6.22
N ALA A 137 -25.72 7.68 6.96
CA ALA A 137 -25.03 8.88 6.50
C ALA A 137 -24.10 8.61 5.32
N ILE A 138 -23.30 7.54 5.38
CA ILE A 138 -22.29 7.21 4.37
C ILE A 138 -22.91 6.83 3.02
N LYS A 139 -24.14 6.32 2.98
CA LYS A 139 -24.88 6.03 1.73
C LYS A 139 -25.11 7.26 0.85
N LYS A 140 -25.05 8.47 1.43
CA LYS A 140 -25.18 9.73 0.69
C LYS A 140 -23.93 10.09 -0.10
N ILE A 141 -22.79 9.42 0.17
CA ILE A 141 -21.52 9.67 -0.50
C ILE A 141 -21.47 8.95 -1.84
N ASP A 142 -21.17 9.71 -2.91
CA ASP A 142 -20.82 9.13 -4.21
C ASP A 142 -19.37 8.61 -4.18
N PHE A 143 -19.21 7.35 -3.75
CA PHE A 143 -17.91 6.69 -3.71
C PHE A 143 -17.27 6.54 -5.09
N LYS A 144 -18.03 6.52 -6.19
CA LYS A 144 -17.40 6.43 -7.53
C LYS A 144 -16.52 7.64 -7.83
N LYS A 145 -16.85 8.81 -7.26
CA LYS A 145 -16.08 10.05 -7.40
C LYS A 145 -15.13 10.32 -6.25
N ASN A 146 -15.40 9.76 -5.07
CA ASN A 146 -14.70 10.12 -3.84
C ASN A 146 -14.00 8.96 -3.15
N LYS A 147 -13.85 7.78 -3.79
CA LYS A 147 -13.27 6.59 -3.17
C LYS A 147 -11.95 6.87 -2.45
N ASP A 148 -11.00 7.49 -3.13
CA ASP A 148 -9.67 7.73 -2.57
C ASP A 148 -9.73 8.72 -1.38
N LYS A 149 -10.60 9.73 -1.45
CA LYS A 149 -10.81 10.68 -0.34
C LYS A 149 -11.25 9.97 0.94
N TYR A 150 -12.12 8.96 0.84
CA TYR A 150 -12.72 8.31 2.01
C TYR A 150 -12.00 7.03 2.44
N THR A 151 -11.20 6.40 1.57
CA THR A 151 -10.52 5.12 1.90
C THR A 151 -9.68 5.25 3.17
N LEU A 152 -8.82 6.28 3.24
CA LEU A 152 -7.98 6.48 4.42
C LEU A 152 -8.82 6.80 5.67
N SER A 153 -9.73 7.76 5.59
CA SER A 153 -10.55 8.16 6.75
C SER A 153 -11.41 7.03 7.31
N LEU A 154 -11.99 6.20 6.43
CA LEU A 154 -12.78 5.03 6.83
C LEU A 154 -11.89 3.94 7.47
N SER A 155 -10.67 3.77 6.95
CA SER A 155 -9.69 2.83 7.53
C SER A 155 -9.27 3.28 8.93
N ILE A 156 -8.99 4.57 9.10
CA ILE A 156 -8.65 5.15 10.40
C ILE A 156 -9.82 5.00 11.38
N LEU A 157 -11.03 5.36 10.96
CA LEU A 157 -12.22 5.22 11.79
C LEU A 157 -12.44 3.77 12.23
N LEU A 158 -12.37 2.82 11.31
CA LEU A 158 -12.56 1.41 11.63
C LEU A 158 -11.52 0.93 12.65
N GLY A 159 -10.26 1.35 12.51
CA GLY A 159 -9.22 0.99 13.46
C GLY A 159 -9.44 1.62 14.84
N GLU A 160 -9.82 2.89 14.92
CA GLU A 160 -10.15 3.56 16.19
C GLU A 160 -11.36 2.91 16.88
N ILE A 161 -12.37 2.49 16.12
CA ILE A 161 -13.52 1.73 16.65
C ILE A 161 -13.04 0.44 17.30
N ILE A 162 -12.16 -0.31 16.63
CA ILE A 162 -11.61 -1.57 17.13
C ILE A 162 -10.79 -1.31 18.40
N ILE A 163 -9.86 -0.34 18.37
CA ILE A 163 -9.03 0.02 19.52
C ILE A 163 -9.90 0.40 20.72
N LYS A 164 -10.94 1.21 20.52
CA LYS A 164 -11.82 1.67 21.60
C LYS A 164 -12.70 0.56 22.17
N ASN A 165 -13.21 -0.34 21.33
CA ASN A 165 -14.13 -1.39 21.76
C ASN A 165 -13.42 -2.67 22.24
N LYS A 166 -12.21 -2.96 21.77
CA LYS A 166 -11.47 -4.22 22.03
C LYS A 166 -10.12 -4.03 22.69
N GLY A 167 -9.58 -2.80 22.72
CA GLY A 167 -8.23 -2.52 23.18
C GLY A 167 -7.17 -2.91 22.14
N GLY A 168 -6.20 -2.03 21.93
CA GLY A 168 -5.12 -2.26 20.98
C GLY A 168 -4.33 -0.99 20.71
N TYR A 169 -3.49 -1.03 19.67
CA TYR A 169 -2.74 0.11 19.17
C TYR A 169 -2.49 -0.03 17.67
N TRP A 170 -2.18 1.09 17.01
CA TRP A 170 -1.72 1.08 15.63
C TRP A 170 -0.28 0.59 15.53
N GLN A 171 -0.04 -0.36 14.62
CA GLN A 171 1.28 -0.73 14.16
C GLN A 171 1.41 -0.32 12.70
N ILE A 172 2.53 0.33 12.38
CA ILE A 172 2.85 0.73 11.01
C ILE A 172 4.04 -0.10 10.55
N THR A 173 3.80 -0.99 9.60
CA THR A 173 4.86 -1.81 9.01
C THR A 173 5.39 -1.11 7.77
N LYS A 174 6.70 -0.92 7.73
CA LYS A 174 7.39 -0.39 6.55
C LYS A 174 7.64 -1.54 5.58
N GLU A 175 7.10 -1.41 4.39
CA GLU A 175 7.25 -2.35 3.28
C GLU A 175 7.94 -1.67 2.10
N TYR A 176 8.37 -2.46 1.12
CA TYR A 176 9.01 -1.94 -0.09
C TYR A 176 8.18 -2.23 -1.32
N GLY A 177 7.90 -1.17 -2.09
CA GLY A 177 7.41 -1.28 -3.45
C GLY A 177 8.56 -1.61 -4.40
N THR A 178 8.43 -1.24 -5.68
CA THR A 178 9.50 -1.48 -6.67
C THR A 178 10.82 -0.84 -6.30
N TYR A 179 10.76 0.38 -5.74
CA TYR A 179 11.95 1.14 -5.37
C TYR A 179 11.81 1.81 -4.01
N ASN A 180 10.67 2.46 -3.77
CA ASN A 180 10.44 3.27 -2.58
C ASN A 180 9.68 2.50 -1.50
N PRO A 181 9.91 2.82 -0.22
CA PRO A 181 9.12 2.24 0.85
C PRO A 181 7.70 2.82 0.83
N TYR A 182 6.75 2.00 1.31
CA TYR A 182 5.40 2.38 1.70
C TYR A 182 5.09 1.86 3.10
N TYR A 183 3.98 2.28 3.66
CA TYR A 183 3.61 1.99 5.04
C TYR A 183 2.25 1.30 5.08
N VAL A 184 2.18 0.16 5.75
CA VAL A 184 0.96 -0.63 5.91
C VAL A 184 0.48 -0.49 7.36
N PRO A 185 -0.70 0.12 7.59
CA PRO A 185 -1.27 0.24 8.92
C PRO A 185 -2.03 -1.03 9.31
N SER A 186 -1.78 -1.53 10.51
CA SER A 186 -2.56 -2.58 11.15
C SER A 186 -2.97 -2.17 12.57
N VAL A 187 -4.09 -2.71 13.04
CA VAL A 187 -4.46 -2.62 14.45
C VAL A 187 -4.03 -3.90 15.15
N VAL A 188 -3.23 -3.77 16.20
CA VAL A 188 -2.78 -4.89 17.02
C VAL A 188 -3.61 -4.95 18.29
N LEU A 189 -4.27 -6.08 18.52
CA LEU A 189 -5.04 -6.29 19.74
C LEU A 189 -4.12 -6.61 20.92
N ASN A 190 -4.33 -5.94 22.06
CA ASN A 190 -3.43 -6.04 23.21
C ASN A 190 -3.28 -7.47 23.75
N GLU A 191 -4.40 -8.17 23.89
CA GLU A 191 -4.48 -9.49 24.55
C GLU A 191 -3.98 -10.63 23.65
N SER A 192 -4.35 -10.60 22.37
CA SER A 192 -4.08 -11.70 21.43
C SER A 192 -2.87 -11.47 20.54
N LYS A 193 -2.35 -10.23 20.47
CA LYS A 193 -1.33 -9.80 19.50
C LYS A 193 -1.70 -10.08 18.04
N ILE A 194 -2.99 -10.24 17.76
CA ILE A 194 -3.49 -10.40 16.40
C ILE A 194 -3.41 -9.05 15.70
N GLU A 195 -2.78 -9.05 14.53
CA GLU A 195 -2.75 -7.91 13.62
C GLU A 195 -3.98 -7.95 12.69
N LEU A 196 -4.69 -6.82 12.62
CA LEU A 196 -5.89 -6.66 11.81
C LEU A 196 -5.59 -5.71 10.65
N ALA A 197 -5.74 -6.22 9.42
CA ALA A 197 -5.54 -5.49 8.18
C ALA A 197 -6.75 -4.58 7.86
N VAL A 198 -6.91 -3.51 8.65
CA VAL A 198 -8.09 -2.62 8.59
C VAL A 198 -8.24 -1.95 7.23
N MET A 199 -7.14 -1.45 6.66
CA MET A 199 -7.18 -0.74 5.38
C MET A 199 -7.49 -1.67 4.21
N GLU A 200 -6.94 -2.88 4.18
CA GLU A 200 -7.28 -3.89 3.16
C GLU A 200 -8.78 -4.20 3.16
N LYS A 201 -9.37 -4.31 4.36
CA LYS A 201 -10.80 -4.57 4.50
C LYS A 201 -11.63 -3.44 3.90
N ILE A 202 -11.34 -2.19 4.25
CA ILE A 202 -12.03 -1.02 3.68
C ILE A 202 -11.82 -0.94 2.16
N MET A 203 -10.60 -1.15 1.67
CA MET A 203 -10.31 -1.14 0.24
C MET A 203 -11.17 -2.16 -0.52
N SER A 204 -11.29 -3.38 0.03
CA SER A 204 -12.11 -4.46 -0.52
C SER A 204 -13.60 -4.09 -0.51
N ASP A 205 -14.12 -3.56 0.59
CA ASP A 205 -15.54 -3.20 0.67
C ASP A 205 -15.89 -2.05 -0.28
N LEU A 206 -14.95 -1.12 -0.51
CA LEU A 206 -15.10 -0.03 -1.48
C LEU A 206 -14.87 -0.46 -2.94
N GLU A 207 -14.60 -1.73 -3.23
CA GLU A 207 -14.73 -2.25 -4.61
C GLU A 207 -16.21 -2.39 -5.01
N GLN A 208 -17.09 -2.62 -4.04
CA GLN A 208 -18.54 -2.70 -4.24
C GLN A 208 -19.25 -1.73 -3.28
N PRO A 209 -19.05 -0.41 -3.46
CA PRO A 209 -19.43 0.60 -2.48
C PRO A 209 -20.92 0.63 -2.14
N GLN A 210 -21.80 0.14 -3.03
CA GLN A 210 -23.22 0.00 -2.76
C GLN A 210 -23.56 -0.97 -1.62
N PHE A 211 -22.64 -1.87 -1.26
CA PHE A 211 -22.78 -2.83 -0.17
C PHE A 211 -21.93 -2.47 1.05
N PHE A 212 -21.29 -1.29 1.06
CA PHE A 212 -20.46 -0.87 2.16
C PHE A 212 -21.28 -0.78 3.46
N ASP A 213 -20.79 -1.46 4.50
CA ASP A 213 -21.33 -1.43 5.86
C ASP A 213 -20.17 -1.46 6.87
N LEU A 214 -20.06 -0.42 7.70
CA LEU A 214 -18.96 -0.27 8.65
C LEU A 214 -19.03 -1.33 9.77
N LYS A 215 -20.25 -1.73 10.18
CA LYS A 215 -20.46 -2.75 11.20
C LYS A 215 -20.08 -4.13 10.69
N TYR A 216 -20.43 -4.43 9.44
CA TYR A 216 -19.99 -5.66 8.78
C TYR A 216 -18.46 -5.74 8.75
N SER A 217 -17.80 -4.65 8.39
CA SER A 217 -16.33 -4.54 8.39
C SER A 217 -15.72 -4.79 9.77
N TYR A 218 -16.29 -4.15 10.79
CA TYR A 218 -15.90 -4.34 12.19
C TYR A 218 -16.08 -5.78 12.67
N ASN A 219 -17.23 -6.40 12.40
CA ASN A 219 -17.52 -7.77 12.81
C ASN A 219 -16.63 -8.78 12.08
N TYR A 220 -16.35 -8.57 10.78
CA TYR A 220 -15.44 -9.39 10.00
C TYR A 220 -14.03 -9.41 10.63
N LEU A 221 -13.52 -8.26 11.03
CA LEU A 221 -12.18 -8.18 11.63
C LEU A 221 -12.13 -8.69 13.08
N THR A 222 -13.22 -8.58 13.84
CA THR A 222 -13.18 -8.76 15.31
C THR A 222 -13.97 -9.96 15.85
N ASP A 223 -14.80 -10.63 15.04
CA ASP A 223 -15.49 -11.87 15.43
C ASP A 223 -15.01 -13.06 14.56
N PRO A 224 -14.17 -13.95 15.12
CA PRO A 224 -13.70 -15.15 14.42
C PRO A 224 -14.83 -16.04 13.88
N ARG A 225 -16.01 -16.04 14.54
CA ARG A 225 -17.16 -16.85 14.12
C ARG A 225 -17.84 -16.26 12.88
N PHE A 226 -17.79 -14.94 12.73
CA PHE A 226 -18.30 -14.25 11.55
C PHE A 226 -17.46 -14.57 10.31
N ASN A 227 -16.13 -14.71 10.48
CA ASN A 227 -15.22 -15.19 9.43
C ASN A 227 -15.49 -16.65 9.04
N MET A 228 -15.84 -17.52 10.01
CA MET A 228 -16.16 -18.93 9.73
C MET A 228 -17.52 -19.12 9.06
N GLN A 229 -18.50 -18.24 9.28
CA GLN A 229 -19.83 -18.34 8.65
C GLN A 229 -19.83 -17.93 7.16
N LEU A 230 -18.84 -17.17 6.71
CA LEU A 230 -18.66 -16.77 5.30
C LEU A 230 -17.97 -17.86 4.43
N ASN A 231 -17.64 -19.02 5.03
CA ASN A 231 -16.58 -19.93 4.58
C ASN A 231 -16.96 -21.08 3.63
N PRO A 232 -17.98 -20.96 2.77
CA PRO A 232 -17.84 -21.59 1.44
C PRO A 232 -18.07 -20.62 0.28
N SER A 233 -19.05 -19.73 0.41
CA SER A 233 -19.53 -18.89 -0.70
C SER A 233 -18.63 -17.68 -0.95
N ALA A 234 -18.11 -17.05 0.12
CA ALA A 234 -17.19 -15.92 0.00
C ALA A 234 -15.77 -16.38 -0.39
N GLN A 235 -15.35 -17.57 0.06
CA GLN A 235 -14.13 -18.21 -0.44
C GLN A 235 -14.21 -18.46 -1.95
N LYS A 236 -15.35 -18.99 -2.43
CA LYS A 236 -15.58 -19.21 -3.86
C LYS A 236 -15.55 -17.89 -4.65
N LEU A 237 -16.25 -16.85 -4.18
CA LEU A 237 -16.25 -15.53 -4.82
C LEU A 237 -14.86 -14.88 -4.84
N TYR A 238 -14.10 -14.97 -3.73
CA TYR A 238 -12.74 -14.45 -3.66
C TYR A 238 -11.78 -15.24 -4.58
N GLN A 239 -11.92 -16.57 -4.65
CA GLN A 239 -11.17 -17.39 -5.60
C GLN A 239 -11.54 -17.06 -7.06
N ASP A 240 -12.82 -16.82 -7.35
CA ASP A 240 -13.29 -16.46 -8.68
C ASP A 240 -12.77 -15.08 -9.11
N ILE A 241 -12.81 -14.07 -8.23
CA ILE A 241 -12.21 -12.73 -8.46
C ILE A 241 -10.69 -12.84 -8.67
N LYS A 242 -10.01 -13.66 -7.86
CA LYS A 242 -8.56 -13.85 -7.99
C LYS A 242 -8.19 -14.57 -9.30
N LYS A 243 -9.03 -15.49 -9.76
CA LYS A 243 -8.87 -16.22 -11.02
C LYS A 243 -9.14 -15.34 -12.24
N GLU A 244 -10.13 -14.45 -12.17
CA GLU A 244 -10.40 -13.45 -13.21
C GLU A 244 -9.31 -12.38 -13.31
N ARG A 245 -8.79 -11.89 -12.19
CA ARG A 245 -7.79 -10.80 -12.18
C ARG A 245 -6.35 -11.25 -12.40
N PHE A 246 -5.97 -12.47 -12.00
CA PHE A 246 -4.56 -12.89 -11.98
C PHE A 246 -4.25 -14.12 -12.84
N GLY A 247 -5.24 -14.69 -13.54
CA GLY A 247 -5.05 -15.88 -14.37
C GLY A 247 -4.67 -17.13 -13.57
N ASN A 248 -4.91 -18.31 -14.15
CA ASN A 248 -4.53 -19.56 -13.52
C ASN A 248 -3.01 -19.66 -13.38
N PHE A 249 -2.47 -19.48 -12.18
CA PHE A 249 -1.18 -20.09 -11.84
C PHE A 249 -1.39 -21.60 -11.79
N HIS A 250 -1.23 -22.25 -12.93
CA HIS A 250 -0.95 -23.68 -12.96
C HIS A 250 0.39 -23.90 -12.27
N ARG A 251 0.35 -24.47 -11.05
CA ARG A 251 1.44 -25.32 -10.59
C ARG A 251 1.51 -26.47 -11.60
N GLY A 252 2.40 -26.34 -12.58
CA GLY A 252 2.89 -27.50 -13.31
C GLY A 252 3.44 -28.47 -12.29
N ASN A 253 2.96 -29.71 -12.35
CA ASN A 253 3.58 -30.83 -11.66
C ASN A 253 5.07 -30.86 -12.00
N ILE A 254 5.91 -30.55 -11.03
CA ILE A 254 7.31 -30.99 -11.08
C ILE A 254 7.27 -32.42 -10.53
N ASN A 255 7.21 -33.39 -11.46
CA ASN A 255 7.67 -34.73 -11.16
C ASN A 255 9.20 -34.66 -11.09
N LEU A 256 9.73 -34.82 -9.88
CA LEU A 256 11.04 -35.43 -9.63
C LEU A 256 10.79 -36.80 -9.01
#